data_AF-A0A072TVT9-F1
#
_entry.id   AF-A0A072TVT9-F1
#
_cell.length_a   1.000
_cell.length_b   1.000
_cell.length_c   1.000
_cell.angle_alpha   90.00
_cell.angle_beta   90.00
_cell.angle_gamma   90.00
#
_symmetry.space_group_name_H-M   'P 1'
#
loop_
_entity.id
_entity.type
_entity.pdbx_description
1 polymer ?
#
loop_
_entity_poly.entity_id
_entity_poly.type
_entity_poly.pdbx_seq_one_letter_code
_entity_poly.pdbx_strand_id
1 'polypeptide(L)'
;MAVNEKCDVYSFGVVTLETLVGRHPGDLLSSLQSTSTRSVKLRQVLDQRLPLPNNDIVIRDIIHVSLVAFACLNGNPRSRPTMKRVSQSFVTELTPFSIPLSEISVEQLMSEELKALFYIGNS
;
A
#
# COMPACT_ATOMS: atom_id res chain seq x y z
N MET A 1 -12.31 -7.49 -18.93
CA MET A 1 -11.19 -6.58 -18.59
C MET A 1 -10.68 -5.95 -19.88
N ALA A 2 -10.52 -4.63 -19.91
CA ALA A 2 -9.77 -3.98 -20.98
C ALA A 2 -8.28 -4.03 -20.63
N VAL A 3 -7.43 -4.49 -21.54
CA VAL A 3 -5.97 -4.48 -21.35
C VAL A 3 -5.46 -3.07 -21.63
N ASN A 4 -4.91 -2.42 -20.61
CA ASN A 4 -4.33 -1.08 -20.70
C ASN A 4 -3.30 -0.87 -19.58
N GLU A 5 -2.66 0.30 -19.52
CA GLU A 5 -1.66 0.66 -18.52
C GLU A 5 -2.15 0.47 -17.06
N LYS A 6 -3.46 0.54 -16.80
CA LYS A 6 -4.01 0.34 -15.45
C LYS A 6 -3.94 -1.13 -15.00
N CYS A 7 -3.82 -2.08 -15.93
CA CYS A 7 -3.52 -3.48 -15.60
C CYS A 7 -2.09 -3.60 -15.08
N ASP A 8 -1.12 -2.92 -15.71
CA ASP A 8 0.27 -2.91 -15.26
C ASP A 8 0.41 -2.26 -13.88
N VAL A 9 -0.34 -1.17 -13.63
CA VAL A 9 -0.43 -0.54 -12.29
C VAL A 9 -0.95 -1.53 -11.24
N TYR A 10 -1.97 -2.31 -11.56
CA TYR A 10 -2.49 -3.32 -10.62
C TYR A 10 -1.45 -4.40 -10.34
N SER A 11 -0.82 -4.94 -11.39
CA SER A 11 0.24 -5.95 -11.25
C SER A 11 1.42 -5.44 -10.42
N PHE A 12 1.81 -4.18 -10.59
CA PHE A 12 2.81 -3.54 -9.72
C PHE A 12 2.36 -3.48 -8.26
N GLY A 13 1.09 -3.15 -8.00
CA GLY A 13 0.53 -3.17 -6.65
C GLY A 13 0.62 -4.57 -6.01
N VAL A 14 0.37 -5.63 -6.78
CA VAL A 14 0.55 -7.03 -6.32
C VAL A 14 2.02 -7.30 -5.98
N VAL A 15 2.95 -7.02 -6.89
CA VAL A 15 4.39 -7.24 -6.66
C VAL A 15 4.94 -6.44 -5.49
N THR A 16 4.46 -5.21 -5.31
CA THR A 16 4.84 -4.36 -4.17
C THR A 16 4.36 -4.99 -2.86
N LEU A 17 3.12 -5.51 -2.82
CA LEU A 17 2.60 -6.20 -1.65
C LEU A 17 3.32 -7.54 -1.40
N GLU A 18 3.64 -8.30 -2.45
CA GLU A 18 4.47 -9.51 -2.38
C GLU A 18 5.82 -9.23 -1.70
N THR A 19 6.43 -8.11 -2.06
CA THR A 19 7.72 -7.68 -1.50
C THR A 19 7.61 -7.35 -0.01
N LEU A 20 6.53 -6.65 0.40
CA LEU A 20 6.28 -6.31 1.81
C LEU A 20 5.94 -7.54 2.67
N VAL A 21 5.16 -8.47 2.11
CA VAL A 21 4.64 -9.67 2.81
C VAL A 21 5.64 -10.82 2.78
N GLY A 22 6.55 -10.84 1.80
CA GLY A 22 7.54 -11.91 1.60
C GLY A 22 6.98 -13.19 0.97
N ARG A 23 5.72 -13.17 0.50
CA ARG A 23 5.02 -14.28 -0.17
C ARG A 23 3.86 -13.75 -1.03
N HIS A 24 3.33 -14.61 -1.91
CA HIS A 24 2.18 -14.27 -2.76
C HIS A 24 0.96 -13.87 -1.91
N PRO A 25 0.35 -12.69 -2.11
CA PRO A 25 -0.70 -12.16 -1.26
C PRO A 25 -2.09 -12.69 -1.64
N GLY A 26 -2.21 -13.76 -2.43
CA GLY A 26 -3.50 -14.28 -2.93
C GLY A 26 -4.56 -14.45 -1.84
N ASP A 27 -4.20 -15.07 -0.72
CA ASP A 27 -5.11 -15.24 0.43
C ASP A 27 -5.49 -13.89 1.05
N LEU A 28 -4.53 -12.97 1.17
CA LEU A 28 -4.76 -11.64 1.71
C LEU A 28 -5.71 -10.84 0.79
N LEU A 29 -5.41 -10.77 -0.51
CA LEU A 29 -6.21 -10.08 -1.52
C LEU A 29 -7.64 -10.63 -1.60
N SER A 30 -7.79 -11.96 -1.55
CA SER A 30 -9.10 -12.61 -1.48
C SER A 30 -9.86 -12.18 -0.23
N SER A 31 -9.15 -12.09 0.89
CA SER A 31 -9.74 -11.73 2.16
C SER A 31 -10.04 -10.23 2.29
N LEU A 32 -9.30 -9.32 1.61
CA LEU A 32 -9.56 -7.87 1.57
C LEU A 32 -10.98 -7.50 1.11
N GLN A 33 -11.62 -8.39 0.35
CA GLN A 33 -13.01 -8.24 -0.08
C GLN A 33 -14.01 -8.51 1.06
N SER A 34 -13.58 -9.21 2.12
CA SER A 34 -14.33 -9.48 3.33
C SER A 34 -14.17 -8.36 4.36
N THR A 35 -15.25 -8.03 5.07
CA THR A 35 -15.25 -7.02 6.15
C THR A 35 -14.29 -7.37 7.29
N SER A 36 -14.01 -8.65 7.50
CA SER A 36 -13.22 -9.12 8.64
C SER A 36 -11.73 -8.82 8.54
N THR A 37 -11.17 -8.56 7.34
CA THR A 37 -9.73 -8.26 7.18
C THR A 37 -9.39 -6.79 7.30
N ARG A 38 -10.40 -5.91 7.34
CA ARG A 38 -10.19 -4.46 7.46
C ARG A 38 -9.52 -4.08 8.78
N SER A 39 -9.71 -4.88 9.82
CA SER A 39 -9.09 -4.69 11.14
C SER A 39 -7.66 -5.23 11.27
N VAL A 40 -7.17 -5.97 10.27
CA VAL A 40 -5.80 -6.52 10.28
C VAL A 40 -4.81 -5.36 10.29
N LYS A 41 -3.81 -5.43 11.18
CA LYS A 41 -2.77 -4.41 11.29
C LYS A 41 -1.68 -4.64 10.25
N LEU A 42 -1.12 -3.56 9.72
CA LEU A 42 -0.02 -3.62 8.75
C LEU A 42 1.14 -4.49 9.26
N ARG A 43 1.52 -4.35 10.53
CA ARG A 43 2.57 -5.17 11.16
C ARG A 43 2.36 -6.69 11.05
N GLN A 44 1.10 -7.14 11.00
CA GLN A 44 0.74 -8.57 10.92
C GLN A 44 0.82 -9.10 9.48
N VAL A 45 0.87 -8.18 8.52
CA VAL A 45 0.93 -8.47 7.09
C VAL A 45 2.37 -8.51 6.59
N LEU A 46 3.26 -7.71 7.18
CA LEU A 46 4.69 -7.68 6.81
C LEU A 46 5.36 -9.06 6.97
N ASP A 47 6.42 -9.30 6.21
CA ASP A 47 7.22 -10.52 6.26
C ASP A 47 7.76 -10.76 7.69
N GLN A 48 7.19 -11.75 8.37
CA GLN A 48 7.52 -12.09 9.76
C GLN A 48 8.91 -12.72 9.91
N ARG A 49 9.60 -13.03 8.79
CA ARG A 49 10.99 -13.51 8.81
C ARG A 49 11.99 -12.37 9.00
N LEU A 50 11.56 -11.13 8.75
CA LEU A 50 12.39 -9.94 8.94
C LEU A 50 12.20 -9.37 10.35
N PRO A 51 13.24 -8.78 10.96
CA PRO A 51 13.09 -8.08 12.23
C PRO A 51 12.15 -6.88 12.06
N LEU A 52 11.38 -6.58 13.11
CA LEU A 52 10.52 -5.41 13.09
C LEU A 52 11.39 -4.14 12.98
N PRO A 53 11.06 -3.21 12.08
CA PRO A 53 11.83 -1.98 11.91
C PRO A 53 11.80 -1.17 13.21
N ASN A 54 12.96 -0.64 13.60
CA ASN A 54 13.14 0.20 14.80
C ASN A 54 13.59 1.64 14.45
N ASN A 55 13.64 1.97 13.16
CA ASN A 55 14.03 3.27 12.63
C ASN A 55 12.79 3.95 12.04
N ASP A 56 12.48 5.16 12.50
CA ASP A 56 11.30 5.93 12.09
C ASP A 56 11.26 6.19 10.58
N ILE A 57 12.42 6.38 9.93
CA ILE A 57 12.53 6.54 8.48
C ILE A 57 12.07 5.27 7.78
N VAL A 58 12.58 4.11 8.20
CA VAL A 58 12.23 2.81 7.61
C VAL A 58 10.75 2.49 7.83
N ILE A 59 10.23 2.77 9.03
CA ILE A 59 8.80 2.61 9.35
C ILE A 59 7.95 3.44 8.40
N ARG A 60 8.32 4.71 8.20
CA ARG A 60 7.60 5.63 7.32
C ARG A 60 7.65 5.16 5.87
N ASP A 61 8.79 4.67 5.41
CA ASP A 61 8.94 4.15 4.04
C ASP A 61 8.07 2.89 3.84
N ILE A 62 8.00 1.99 4.82
CA ILE A 62 7.10 0.83 4.78
C ILE A 62 5.64 1.27 4.68
N ILE A 63 5.21 2.25 5.48
CA ILE A 63 3.86 2.80 5.44
C ILE A 63 3.56 3.39 4.06
N HIS A 64 4.49 4.18 3.53
CA HIS A 64 4.35 4.81 2.21
C HIS A 64 4.23 3.77 1.09
N VAL A 65 5.14 2.80 1.04
CA VAL A 65 5.10 1.71 0.04
C VAL A 65 3.81 0.91 0.16
N SER A 66 3.31 0.69 1.39
CA SER A 66 2.03 0.03 1.62
C SER A 66 0.87 0.85 1.03
N LEU A 67 0.83 2.15 1.26
CA LEU A 67 -0.19 3.04 0.68
C LEU A 67 -0.17 3.02 -0.85
N VAL A 68 1.02 3.05 -1.45
CA VAL A 68 1.19 2.94 -2.91
C VAL A 68 0.63 1.60 -3.41
N ALA A 69 0.96 0.50 -2.75
CA ALA A 69 0.46 -0.83 -3.12
C ALA A 69 -1.08 -0.87 -3.10
N PHE A 70 -1.71 -0.42 -2.01
CA PHE A 70 -3.17 -0.43 -1.87
C PHE A 70 -3.87 0.52 -2.83
N ALA A 71 -3.27 1.68 -3.16
CA ALA A 71 -3.80 2.57 -4.20
C ALA A 71 -3.75 1.93 -5.59
N CYS A 72 -2.67 1.21 -5.91
CA CYS A 72 -2.51 0.48 -7.17
C CYS A 72 -3.49 -0.71 -7.28
N LEU A 73 -3.80 -1.35 -6.16
CA LEU A 73 -4.72 -2.49 -6.06
C LEU A 73 -6.21 -2.09 -6.08
N ASN A 74 -6.56 -0.82 -6.31
CA ASN A 74 -7.94 -0.37 -6.34
C ASN A 74 -8.76 -1.17 -7.38
N GLY A 75 -9.93 -1.65 -6.96
CA GLY A 75 -10.86 -2.40 -7.83
C GLY A 75 -11.32 -1.59 -9.04
N ASN A 76 -11.46 -0.27 -8.90
CA ASN A 76 -11.78 0.64 -9.99
C ASN A 76 -10.48 1.09 -10.71
N PRO A 77 -10.25 0.71 -12.00
CA PRO A 77 -9.05 1.11 -12.74
C PRO A 77 -8.85 2.62 -12.87
N ARG A 78 -9.94 3.41 -12.84
CA ARG A 78 -9.87 4.89 -12.90
C ARG A 78 -9.35 5.50 -11.60
N SER A 79 -9.51 4.78 -10.49
CA SER A 79 -9.06 5.21 -9.17
C SER A 79 -7.67 4.71 -8.81
N ARG A 80 -6.98 4.04 -9.75
CA ARG A 80 -5.57 3.69 -9.62
C ARG A 80 -4.73 4.88 -10.06
N PRO A 81 -3.55 5.14 -9.46
CA PRO A 81 -2.62 6.17 -9.93
C PRO A 81 -2.05 5.84 -11.32
N THR A 82 -1.26 6.74 -11.89
CA THR A 82 -0.41 6.45 -13.04
C THR A 82 0.99 6.05 -12.55
N MET A 83 1.76 5.29 -13.33
CA MET A 83 3.14 4.96 -12.97
C MET A 83 4.02 6.18 -12.77
N LYS A 84 3.75 7.28 -13.51
CA LYS A 84 4.42 8.56 -13.29
C LYS A 84 4.20 9.08 -11.87
N ARG A 85 2.96 9.06 -11.36
CA ARG A 85 2.66 9.49 -9.99
C ARG A 85 3.27 8.56 -8.95
N VAL A 86 3.22 7.25 -9.18
CA VAL A 86 3.89 6.26 -8.31
C VAL A 86 5.39 6.52 -8.23
N SER A 87 6.07 6.74 -9.36
CA SER A 87 7.49 7.06 -9.37
C SER A 87 7.79 8.38 -8.66
N GLN A 88 6.96 9.40 -8.85
CA GLN A 88 7.13 10.71 -8.20
C GLN A 88 6.90 10.64 -6.69
N SER A 89 5.98 9.80 -6.21
CA SER A 89 5.72 9.69 -4.76
C SER A 89 6.98 9.21 -4.04
N PHE A 90 7.70 8.23 -4.59
CA PHE A 90 8.95 7.72 -3.99
C PHE A 90 10.12 8.71 -3.93
N VAL A 91 10.09 9.77 -4.75
CA VAL A 91 11.15 10.81 -4.77
C VAL A 91 10.78 11.98 -3.85
N THR A 92 9.50 12.13 -3.50
CA THR A 92 9.02 13.27 -2.72
C THR A 92 9.35 13.07 -1.25
N GLU A 93 9.91 14.09 -0.61
CA GLU A 93 10.12 14.08 0.84
C GLU A 93 8.77 13.97 1.56
N LEU A 94 8.65 12.92 2.38
CA LEU A 94 7.44 12.68 3.14
C LEU A 94 7.32 13.69 4.27
N THR A 95 6.11 14.19 4.47
CA THR A 95 5.81 15.02 5.64
C THR A 95 6.02 14.21 6.93
N PRO A 96 6.37 14.86 8.06
CA PRO A 96 6.47 14.17 9.34
C PRO A 96 5.17 13.44 9.65
N PHE A 97 5.25 12.12 9.78
CA PHE A 97 4.12 11.24 9.98
C PHE A 97 4.25 10.56 11.35
N SER A 98 3.31 10.81 12.25
CA SER A 98 3.43 10.44 13.68
C SER A 98 2.66 9.19 14.07
N ILE A 99 2.03 8.47 13.12
CA ILE A 99 1.22 7.28 13.46
C ILE A 99 2.13 6.06 13.58
N PRO A 100 2.14 5.33 14.71
CA PRO A 100 2.92 4.11 14.86
C PRO A 100 2.49 3.01 13.88
N LEU A 101 3.46 2.25 13.35
CA LEU A 101 3.23 1.11 12.46
C LEU A 101 2.26 0.07 13.06
N SER A 102 2.24 -0.06 14.39
CA SER A 102 1.38 -0.97 15.12
C SER A 102 -0.11 -0.61 15.07
N GLU A 103 -0.43 0.65 14.80
CA GLU A 103 -1.80 1.15 14.83
C GLU A 103 -2.46 1.19 13.45
N ILE A 104 -1.66 1.20 12.38
CA ILE A 104 -2.18 1.28 11.01
C ILE A 104 -2.85 -0.03 10.64
N SER A 105 -4.16 0.03 10.42
CA SER A 105 -4.92 -1.06 9.83
C SER A 105 -4.83 -1.04 8.31
N VAL A 106 -5.11 -2.19 7.71
CA VAL A 106 -5.22 -2.30 6.25
C VAL A 106 -6.35 -1.41 5.71
N GLU A 107 -7.44 -1.25 6.46
CA GLU A 107 -8.51 -0.31 6.09
C GLU A 107 -8.03 1.14 6.00
N GLN A 108 -7.20 1.59 6.94
CA GLN A 108 -6.63 2.92 6.91
C GLN A 108 -5.74 3.13 5.67
N LEU A 109 -5.01 2.11 5.22
CA LEU A 109 -4.23 2.17 3.98
C LEU A 109 -5.10 2.34 2.72
N MET A 110 -6.37 1.98 2.82
CA MET A 110 -7.34 2.14 1.73
C MET A 110 -8.05 3.49 1.75
N SER A 111 -7.92 4.29 2.82
CA SER A 111 -8.60 5.57 2.97
C SER A 111 -8.01 6.65 2.05
N GLU A 112 -8.87 7.55 1.58
CA GLU A 112 -8.43 8.65 0.71
C GLU A 112 -7.66 9.73 1.50
N GLU A 113 -7.92 9.88 2.81
CA GLU A 113 -7.16 10.83 3.64
C GLU A 113 -5.68 10.43 3.71
N LEU A 114 -5.42 9.14 3.93
CA LEU A 114 -4.06 8.64 4.04
C LEU A 114 -3.31 8.64 2.70
N LYS A 115 -3.99 8.35 1.59
CA LYS A 115 -3.38 8.46 0.27
C LYS A 115 -3.05 9.91 -0.10
N ALA A 116 -3.89 10.87 0.29
CA ALA A 116 -3.66 12.29 0.04
C ALA A 116 -2.41 12.82 0.75
N LEU A 117 -2.15 12.36 1.99
CA LEU A 117 -0.96 12.73 2.75
C LEU A 117 0.36 12.33 2.07
N PHE A 118 0.33 11.32 1.20
CA PHE A 118 1.49 10.80 0.48
C PHE A 118 1.46 11.14 -1.01
N TYR A 119 0.62 12.10 -1.42
CA TYR A 119 0.45 12.56 -2.79
C TYR A 119 0.00 11.49 -3.80
N ILE A 120 -0.58 10.38 -3.30
CA ILE A 120 -1.09 9.26 -4.07
C ILE A 120 -2.55 9.56 -4.47
N GLY A 121 -2.76 10.68 -5.17
CA GLY A 121 -4.08 11.08 -5.67
C GLY A 121 -4.38 10.53 -7.07
N ASN A 122 -5.67 10.54 -7.45
CA ASN A 122 -6.08 10.33 -8.84
C ASN A 122 -5.89 11.61 -9.66
N SER A 123 -5.54 11.45 -10.93
CA SER A 123 -5.50 12.51 -11.95
C SER A 123 -6.65 12.28 -12.92
#